data_AF-A0AAU9IDB8-F1
#
_entry.id   AF-A0AAU9IDB8-F1
#
_cell.length_a   1.000
_cell.length_b   1.000
_cell.length_c   1.000
_cell.angle_alpha   90.00
_cell.angle_beta   90.00
_cell.angle_gamma   90.00
#
_symmetry.space_group_name_H-M   'P 1'
#
loop_
_entity.id
_entity.type
_entity.pdbx_description
1 polymer ?
#
loop_
_entity_poly.entity_id
_entity_poly.type
_entity_poly.pdbx_seq_one_letter_code
_entity_poly.pdbx_strand_id
1 'polypeptide(L)'
;MRLRKTLKCFKKQLKMNEWNQSVKVGQQILDSLCIEAKRTLQNKSSEEDEKDTENVPKEDPAQSNIDFAAPIRAANNNEALIKEFENIEYEEGMEALLCPISNELMTDPAMTPYGHCYQRQHIEMWLDNHNTCPLTGQILRKDQLIPCFTVKAAVEQYLKMQENKRKKESKANE
;
A
#
# COMPACT_ATOMS: atom_id res chain seq x y z
N MET A 1 28.15 29.94 18.02
CA MET A 1 26.80 29.39 17.79
C MET A 1 26.51 28.89 16.35
N ARG A 2 27.52 28.60 15.50
CA ARG A 2 27.31 28.20 14.07
C ARG A 2 27.64 26.74 13.70
N LEU A 3 28.21 25.93 14.59
CA LEU A 3 28.61 24.54 14.29
C LEU A 3 27.49 23.49 14.46
N ARG A 4 26.43 23.78 15.24
CA ARG A 4 25.35 22.82 15.50
C ARG A 4 24.28 22.75 14.41
N LYS A 5 24.15 23.81 13.59
CA LYS A 5 23.18 23.86 12.48
C LYS A 5 23.67 23.07 11.26
N THR A 6 24.98 23.03 11.00
CA THR A 6 25.57 22.28 9.88
C THR A 6 25.55 20.77 10.10
N LEU A 7 25.77 20.30 11.34
CA LEU A 7 25.75 18.87 11.67
C LEU A 7 24.36 18.22 11.50
N LYS A 8 23.28 18.98 11.77
CA LYS A 8 21.90 18.52 11.56
C LYS A 8 21.56 18.40 10.06
N CYS A 9 22.00 19.34 9.23
CA CYS A 9 21.86 19.22 7.76
C CYS A 9 22.65 18.02 7.22
N PHE A 10 23.88 17.81 7.69
CA PHE A 10 24.73 16.71 7.22
C PHE A 10 24.14 15.32 7.56
N LYS A 11 23.61 15.15 8.78
CA LYS A 11 22.91 13.91 9.18
C LYS A 11 21.61 13.69 8.39
N LYS A 12 20.87 14.75 8.04
CA LYS A 12 19.67 14.67 7.20
C LYS A 12 20.02 14.27 5.77
N GLN A 13 21.14 14.79 5.24
CA GLN A 13 21.63 14.50 3.90
C GLN A 13 22.19 13.07 3.77
N LEU A 14 22.84 12.53 4.81
CA LEU A 14 23.25 11.12 4.87
C LEU A 14 22.04 10.17 4.84
N LYS A 15 21.01 10.42 5.67
CA LYS A 15 19.76 9.61 5.64
C LYS A 15 19.04 9.66 4.30
N MET A 16 19.09 10.80 3.60
CA MET A 16 18.46 10.96 2.28
C MET A 16 19.23 10.22 1.19
N ASN A 17 20.55 10.12 1.32
CA ASN A 17 21.41 9.35 0.40
C ASN A 17 21.24 7.83 0.59
N GLU A 18 21.10 7.35 1.82
CA GLU A 18 20.80 5.94 2.13
C GLU A 18 19.42 5.53 1.59
N TRP A 19 18.42 6.39 1.76
CA TRP A 19 17.08 6.18 1.19
C TRP A 19 17.13 6.13 -0.35
N ASN A 20 17.85 7.06 -0.98
CA ASN A 20 18.04 7.08 -2.44
C ASN A 20 18.81 5.85 -2.97
N GLN A 21 19.71 5.26 -2.17
CA GLN A 21 20.37 4.01 -2.53
C GLN A 21 19.38 2.83 -2.44
N SER A 22 18.54 2.78 -1.41
CA SER A 22 17.49 1.75 -1.26
C SER A 22 16.47 1.77 -2.39
N VAL A 23 16.03 2.97 -2.81
CA VAL A 23 15.10 3.14 -3.94
C VAL A 23 15.73 2.68 -5.27
N LYS A 24 17.04 2.91 -5.48
CA LYS A 24 17.75 2.46 -6.68
C LYS A 24 17.87 0.93 -6.77
N VAL A 25 18.11 0.25 -5.66
CA VAL A 25 18.14 -1.23 -5.61
C VAL A 25 16.76 -1.80 -5.91
N GLY A 26 15.70 -1.19 -5.35
CA GLY A 26 14.31 -1.57 -5.65
C GLY A 26 13.95 -1.44 -7.13
N GLN A 27 14.37 -0.35 -7.78
CA GLN A 27 14.13 -0.13 -9.22
C GLN A 27 14.89 -1.15 -10.10
N GLN A 28 16.13 -1.51 -9.75
CA GLN A 28 16.91 -2.51 -10.48
C GLN A 28 16.28 -3.92 -10.42
N ILE A 29 15.67 -4.27 -9.27
CA ILE A 29 14.94 -5.53 -9.10
C ILE A 29 13.66 -5.54 -9.96
N LEU A 30 12.90 -4.45 -9.96
CA LEU A 30 11.69 -4.30 -10.78
C LEU A 30 11.99 -4.35 -12.29
N ASP A 31 13.07 -3.71 -12.73
CA ASP A 31 13.49 -3.74 -14.14
C ASP A 31 13.90 -5.15 -14.58
N SER A 32 14.53 -5.94 -13.69
CA SER A 32 14.93 -7.32 -13.98
C SER A 32 13.72 -8.26 -14.10
N LEU A 33 12.72 -8.12 -13.22
CA LEU A 33 11.45 -8.85 -13.28
C LEU A 33 10.64 -8.49 -14.55
N CYS A 34 10.67 -7.23 -14.98
CA CYS A 34 10.02 -6.80 -16.23
C CYS A 34 10.69 -7.36 -17.50
N ILE A 35 12.00 -7.62 -17.48
CA ILE A 35 12.70 -8.26 -18.61
C ILE A 35 12.31 -9.73 -18.72
N GLU A 36 12.17 -10.43 -17.59
CA GLU A 36 11.76 -11.84 -17.55
C GLU A 36 10.32 -12.04 -18.02
N ALA A 37 9.39 -11.19 -17.56
CA ALA A 37 7.99 -11.24 -18.02
C ALA A 37 7.84 -10.99 -19.53
N LYS A 38 8.70 -10.14 -20.12
CA LYS A 38 8.72 -9.90 -21.58
C LYS A 38 9.26 -11.09 -22.37
N ARG A 39 10.25 -11.83 -21.84
CA ARG A 39 10.77 -13.07 -22.46
C ARG A 39 9.71 -14.17 -22.50
N THR A 40 8.91 -14.32 -21.44
CA THR A 40 7.84 -15.32 -21.38
C THR A 40 6.73 -15.07 -22.40
N LEU A 41 6.43 -13.80 -22.72
CA LEU A 41 5.45 -13.44 -23.74
C LEU A 41 5.96 -13.64 -25.17
N GLN A 42 7.27 -13.52 -25.40
CA GLN A 42 7.88 -13.68 -26.72
C GLN A 42 8.07 -15.15 -27.12
N ASN A 43 8.16 -16.06 -26.15
CA ASN A 43 8.22 -17.51 -26.38
C ASN A 43 6.85 -18.17 -26.61
N LYS A 44 5.75 -17.41 -26.62
CA LYS A 44 4.37 -17.93 -26.66
C LYS A 44 3.71 -17.89 -28.06
N SER A 45 4.46 -17.61 -29.13
CA SER A 45 3.93 -17.44 -30.49
C SER A 45 4.29 -18.55 -31.50
N SER A 46 4.77 -19.71 -31.05
CA SER A 46 5.01 -20.85 -31.93
C SER A 46 4.93 -22.15 -31.12
N GLU A 47 3.86 -22.91 -31.35
CA GLU A 47 3.61 -24.33 -31.01
C GLU A 47 2.18 -24.52 -30.46
N GLU A 48 1.20 -24.53 -31.37
CA GLU A 48 0.03 -25.40 -31.23
C GLU A 48 0.38 -26.70 -31.99
N ASP A 49 0.36 -27.85 -31.31
CA ASP A 49 -0.26 -29.11 -31.78
C ASP A 49 0.20 -30.35 -30.95
N GLU A 50 -0.79 -30.96 -30.28
CA GLU A 50 -1.00 -32.39 -30.03
C GLU A 50 0.04 -33.32 -29.34
N LYS A 51 -0.51 -34.02 -28.32
CA LYS A 51 -0.37 -35.45 -27.97
C LYS A 51 0.72 -35.95 -27.00
N ASP A 52 0.16 -36.45 -25.89
CA ASP A 52 0.39 -37.78 -25.30
C ASP A 52 1.74 -38.13 -24.64
N THR A 53 1.58 -38.55 -23.39
CA THR A 53 2.34 -39.59 -22.66
C THR A 53 3.68 -39.19 -22.02
N GLU A 54 3.58 -39.03 -20.69
CA GLU A 54 4.31 -39.87 -19.74
C GLU A 54 5.83 -39.95 -19.91
N ASN A 55 6.55 -38.95 -19.36
CA ASN A 55 7.83 -39.21 -18.71
C ASN A 55 8.16 -38.10 -17.70
N VAL A 56 7.71 -38.26 -16.45
CA VAL A 56 8.22 -37.48 -15.32
C VAL A 56 9.51 -38.17 -14.85
N PRO A 57 10.68 -37.52 -14.91
CA PRO A 57 11.88 -38.02 -14.26
C PRO A 57 11.60 -38.25 -12.78
N LYS A 58 11.87 -39.46 -12.30
CA LYS A 58 11.86 -39.80 -10.88
C LYS A 58 12.99 -39.00 -10.21
N GLU A 59 12.65 -37.91 -9.54
CA GLU A 59 13.57 -37.20 -8.66
C GLU A 59 13.42 -37.68 -7.21
N ASP A 60 14.57 -37.79 -6.56
CA ASP A 60 14.86 -38.53 -5.33
C ASP A 60 14.04 -38.14 -4.08
N PRO A 61 13.83 -39.07 -3.11
CA PRO A 61 12.97 -38.85 -1.94
C PRO A 61 13.59 -37.97 -0.84
N ALA A 62 14.62 -37.19 -1.15
CA ALA A 62 15.22 -36.21 -0.24
C ALA A 62 14.74 -34.80 -0.56
N GLN A 63 13.45 -34.64 -0.81
CA GLN A 63 12.82 -33.32 -0.88
C GLN A 63 12.74 -32.77 0.55
N SER A 64 13.56 -31.76 0.82
CA SER A 64 13.58 -31.02 2.07
C SER A 64 12.19 -30.45 2.35
N ASN A 65 11.47 -31.09 3.26
CA ASN A 65 10.29 -30.52 3.90
C ASN A 65 10.73 -29.30 4.72
N ILE A 66 10.89 -28.16 4.07
CA ILE A 66 11.01 -26.89 4.77
C ILE A 66 9.59 -26.55 5.20
N ASP A 67 9.30 -26.83 6.48
CA ASP A 67 8.08 -26.36 7.13
C ASP A 67 8.12 -24.83 7.19
N PHE A 68 7.60 -24.18 6.16
CA PHE A 68 7.47 -22.72 6.08
C PHE A 68 6.64 -22.14 7.24
N ALA A 69 5.87 -22.97 7.95
CA ALA A 69 5.14 -22.57 9.15
C ALA A 69 5.99 -22.67 10.43
N ALA A 70 7.17 -23.30 10.41
CA ALA A 70 8.04 -23.42 11.59
C ALA A 70 8.51 -22.07 12.17
N PRO A 71 8.91 -21.06 11.38
CA PRO A 71 9.25 -19.73 11.90
C PRO A 71 8.04 -19.02 12.51
N ILE A 72 6.86 -19.19 11.93
CA ILE A 72 5.60 -18.64 12.42
C ILE A 72 5.22 -19.30 13.76
N ARG A 73 5.36 -20.63 13.88
CA ARG A 73 5.09 -21.39 15.12
C ARG A 73 6.07 -21.05 16.24
N ALA A 74 7.35 -20.82 15.93
CA ALA A 74 8.35 -20.39 16.90
C ALA A 74 8.07 -18.97 17.44
N ALA A 75 7.52 -18.08 16.60
CA ALA A 75 7.08 -16.76 17.01
C ALA A 75 5.76 -16.77 17.82
N ASN A 76 4.86 -17.72 17.54
CA ASN A 76 3.56 -17.86 18.19
C ASN A 76 3.63 -18.36 19.65
N ASN A 77 4.79 -18.76 20.16
CA ASN A 77 4.95 -19.22 21.54
C ASN A 77 5.31 -18.10 22.54
N ASN A 78 5.46 -16.84 22.07
CA ASN A 78 5.63 -15.72 22.97
C ASN A 78 4.28 -15.07 23.27
N GLU A 79 3.55 -15.69 24.19
CA GLU A 79 2.26 -15.22 24.70
C GLU A 79 2.32 -13.77 25.22
N ALA A 80 3.49 -13.31 25.66
CA ALA A 80 3.72 -11.92 26.07
C ALA A 80 3.82 -10.94 24.89
N LEU A 81 4.43 -11.33 23.77
CA LEU A 81 4.47 -10.50 22.55
C LEU A 81 3.11 -10.44 21.84
N ILE A 82 2.35 -11.53 21.86
CA ILE A 82 0.97 -11.54 21.34
C ILE A 82 0.11 -10.56 22.15
N LYS A 83 0.21 -10.59 23.48
CA LYS A 83 -0.46 -9.62 24.36
C LYS A 83 0.00 -8.18 24.16
N GLU A 84 1.27 -7.94 23.87
CA GLU A 84 1.78 -6.58 23.60
C GLU A 84 1.31 -6.05 22.23
N PHE A 85 1.21 -6.91 21.21
CA PHE A 85 0.68 -6.54 19.89
C PHE A 85 -0.85 -6.35 19.88
N GLU A 86 -1.59 -7.09 20.71
CA GLU A 86 -3.05 -6.92 20.86
C GLU A 86 -3.44 -5.62 21.56
N ASN A 87 -2.52 -5.01 22.33
CA ASN A 87 -2.74 -3.76 23.05
C ASN A 87 -2.27 -2.50 22.29
N ILE A 88 -1.90 -2.62 21.01
CA ILE A 88 -1.63 -1.44 20.21
C ILE A 88 -2.97 -0.87 19.72
N GLU A 89 -3.46 0.15 20.39
CA GLU A 89 -4.54 1.00 19.88
C GLU A 89 -4.02 1.80 18.68
N TYR A 90 -4.07 1.20 17.48
CA TYR A 90 -3.81 1.92 16.23
C TYR A 90 -4.99 2.85 15.93
N GLU A 91 -4.93 4.08 16.46
CA GLU A 91 -5.70 5.26 15.98
C GLU A 91 -5.34 5.63 14.52
N GLU A 92 -4.33 4.98 13.95
CA GLU A 92 -3.69 5.26 12.64
C GLU A 92 -4.56 4.91 11.42
N GLY A 93 -5.77 4.34 11.61
CA GLY A 93 -6.66 3.93 10.52
C GLY A 93 -7.46 5.06 9.87
N MET A 94 -7.57 6.22 10.53
CA MET A 94 -8.45 7.30 10.06
C MET A 94 -7.84 8.22 9.03
N GLU A 95 -6.53 8.40 9.07
CA GLU A 95 -5.82 9.29 8.15
C GLU A 95 -5.99 8.85 6.69
N ALA A 96 -6.08 7.53 6.45
CA ALA A 96 -6.32 6.96 5.12
C ALA A 96 -7.72 7.28 4.55
N LEU A 97 -8.67 7.68 5.40
CA LEU A 97 -10.03 8.06 5.00
C LEU A 97 -10.19 9.57 4.81
N LEU A 98 -9.17 10.35 5.17
CA LEU A 98 -9.16 11.80 5.00
C LEU A 98 -8.69 12.19 3.60
N CYS A 99 -9.31 13.23 3.04
CA CYS A 99 -8.89 13.80 1.78
C CYS A 99 -7.52 14.47 1.96
N PRO A 100 -6.50 14.15 1.14
CA PRO A 100 -5.18 14.76 1.26
C PRO A 100 -5.13 16.28 0.99
N ILE A 101 -6.20 16.87 0.44
CA ILE A 101 -6.30 18.31 0.15
C ILE A 101 -6.99 19.04 1.30
N SER A 102 -8.16 18.57 1.74
CA SER A 102 -8.95 19.25 2.77
C SER A 102 -8.69 18.76 4.19
N ASN A 103 -8.03 17.61 4.36
CA ASN A 103 -7.90 16.88 5.62
C ASN A 103 -9.25 16.55 6.28
N GLU A 104 -10.31 16.45 5.48
CA GLU A 104 -11.66 16.08 5.93
C GLU A 104 -12.03 14.67 5.43
N LEU A 105 -12.96 14.01 6.10
CA LEU A 105 -13.43 12.68 5.74
C LEU A 105 -14.01 12.66 4.32
N MET A 106 -13.58 11.70 3.49
CA MET A 106 -14.04 11.58 2.11
C MET A 106 -15.45 11.00 2.03
N THR A 107 -16.46 11.84 1.80
CA THR A 107 -17.85 11.42 1.60
C THR A 107 -18.10 10.93 0.17
N ASP A 108 -17.38 11.50 -0.80
CA ASP A 108 -17.45 11.14 -2.21
C ASP A 108 -16.03 11.01 -2.78
N PRO A 109 -15.36 9.88 -2.51
CA PRO A 109 -13.98 9.70 -2.92
C PRO A 109 -13.85 9.47 -4.43
N ALA A 110 -12.96 10.22 -5.05
CA ALA A 110 -12.51 10.07 -6.43
C ALA A 110 -11.03 9.68 -6.47
N MET A 111 -10.73 8.59 -7.17
CA MET A 111 -9.39 8.06 -7.38
C MET A 111 -8.80 8.56 -8.69
N THR A 112 -7.51 8.87 -8.63
CA THR A 112 -6.68 9.21 -9.79
C THR A 112 -6.10 7.95 -10.45
N PRO A 113 -5.65 7.99 -11.71
CA PRO A 113 -4.95 6.86 -12.35
C PRO A 113 -3.67 6.41 -11.62
N TYR A 114 -3.17 7.24 -10.70
CA TYR A 114 -1.98 7.00 -9.90
C TYR A 114 -2.29 6.29 -8.58
N GLY A 115 -3.55 5.95 -8.31
CA GLY A 115 -3.97 5.22 -7.10
C GLY A 115 -4.30 6.09 -5.88
N HIS A 116 -4.15 7.42 -5.97
CA HIS A 116 -4.50 8.32 -4.88
C HIS A 116 -5.99 8.69 -4.90
N CYS A 117 -6.61 8.71 -3.72
CA CYS A 117 -8.01 9.10 -3.53
C CYS A 117 -8.12 10.48 -2.88
N TYR A 118 -9.10 11.25 -3.34
CA TYR A 118 -9.43 12.58 -2.83
C TYR A 118 -10.94 12.72 -2.72
N GLN A 119 -11.42 13.70 -1.95
CA GLN A 119 -12.80 14.14 -2.07
C GLN A 119 -13.02 14.74 -3.48
N ARG A 120 -14.04 14.28 -4.21
CA ARG A 120 -14.31 14.65 -5.60
C ARG A 120 -14.32 16.17 -5.81
N GLN A 121 -15.07 16.89 -4.98
CA GLN A 121 -15.16 18.34 -5.06
C GLN A 121 -13.79 19.03 -4.96
N HIS A 122 -12.93 18.59 -4.03
CA HIS A 122 -11.63 19.21 -3.80
C HIS A 122 -10.64 18.94 -4.94
N ILE A 123 -10.61 17.72 -5.48
CA ILE A 123 -9.72 17.41 -6.62
C ILE A 123 -10.23 18.07 -7.91
N GLU A 124 -11.54 18.18 -8.10
CA GLU A 124 -12.10 18.91 -9.24
C GLU A 124 -11.78 20.40 -9.17
N MET A 125 -11.93 21.04 -8.01
CA MET A 125 -11.54 22.44 -7.80
C MET A 125 -10.04 22.67 -8.00
N TRP A 126 -9.21 21.72 -7.58
CA TRP A 126 -7.77 21.77 -7.86
C TRP A 126 -7.51 21.76 -9.36
N LEU A 127 -8.18 20.87 -10.08
CA LEU A 127 -8.05 20.70 -11.53
C LEU A 127 -8.69 21.81 -12.37
N ASP A 128 -9.44 22.73 -11.76
CA ASP A 128 -9.86 23.98 -12.43
C ASP A 128 -8.70 24.96 -12.61
N ASN A 129 -7.72 24.93 -11.70
CA ASN A 129 -6.58 25.86 -11.70
C ASN A 129 -5.26 25.18 -12.06
N HIS A 130 -5.21 23.84 -12.05
CA HIS A 130 -4.02 23.05 -12.29
C HIS A 130 -4.33 21.87 -13.21
N ASN A 131 -3.31 21.34 -13.89
CA ASN A 131 -3.42 20.15 -14.74
C ASN A 131 -2.57 19.00 -14.20
N THR A 132 -2.35 18.96 -12.89
CA THR A 132 -1.46 18.01 -12.23
C THR A 132 -2.08 17.37 -11.00
N CYS A 133 -1.61 16.19 -10.61
CA CYS A 133 -1.95 15.54 -9.36
C CYS A 133 -1.25 16.27 -8.18
N PRO A 134 -1.98 16.62 -7.09
CA PRO A 134 -1.39 17.32 -5.95
C PRO A 134 -0.24 16.56 -5.27
N LEU A 135 -0.27 15.23 -5.26
CA LEU A 135 0.72 14.40 -4.58
C LEU A 135 1.92 14.07 -5.46
N THR A 136 1.70 13.75 -6.74
CA THR A 136 2.78 13.28 -7.64
C THR A 136 3.30 14.36 -8.58
N GLY A 137 2.57 15.47 -8.76
CA GLY A 137 2.87 16.49 -9.77
C GLY A 137 2.68 16.03 -11.22
N GLN A 138 2.22 14.79 -11.45
CA GLN A 138 2.02 14.24 -12.80
C GLN A 138 0.75 14.80 -13.44
N ILE A 139 0.70 14.83 -14.78
CA ILE A 139 -0.43 15.40 -15.53
C ILE A 139 -1.72 14.65 -15.22
N LEU A 140 -2.71 15.35 -14.68
CA LEU A 140 -4.00 14.81 -14.34
C LEU A 140 -5.10 15.66 -14.96
N ARG A 141 -6.09 15.01 -15.54
CA ARG A 141 -7.28 15.66 -16.07
C ARG A 141 -8.54 15.15 -15.37
N LYS A 142 -9.60 15.97 -15.39
CA LYS A 142 -10.88 15.68 -14.70
C LYS A 142 -11.56 14.41 -15.23
N ASP A 143 -11.45 14.13 -16.54
CA ASP A 143 -12.00 12.94 -17.19
C ASP A 143 -11.37 11.62 -16.71
N GLN A 144 -10.20 11.69 -16.08
CA GLN A 144 -9.46 10.53 -15.59
C GLN A 144 -9.84 10.15 -14.15
N LEU A 145 -10.68 10.95 -13.48
CA LEU A 145 -11.14 10.66 -12.12
C LEU A 145 -12.19 9.57 -12.15
N ILE A 146 -11.96 8.51 -11.38
CA ILE A 146 -12.91 7.41 -11.22
C ILE A 146 -13.43 7.36 -9.77
N PRO A 147 -14.69 6.99 -9.51
CA PRO A 147 -15.16 6.80 -8.13
C PRO A 147 -14.36 5.72 -7.39
N CYS A 148 -14.03 5.94 -6.11
CA CYS A 148 -13.40 4.93 -5.26
C CYS A 148 -14.42 4.28 -4.30
N PHE A 149 -15.03 3.18 -4.73
CA PHE A 149 -16.03 2.48 -3.91
C PHE A 149 -15.47 1.89 -2.62
N THR A 150 -14.20 1.46 -2.63
CA THR A 150 -13.54 0.88 -1.45
C THR A 150 -13.42 1.89 -0.31
N VAL A 151 -12.91 3.09 -0.59
CA VAL A 151 -12.81 4.17 0.40
C VAL A 151 -14.20 4.60 0.87
N LYS A 152 -15.16 4.68 -0.06
CA LYS A 152 -16.54 5.04 0.29
C LYS A 152 -17.15 4.05 1.28
N ALA A 153 -17.02 2.76 1.02
CA ALA A 153 -17.50 1.71 1.91
C ALA A 153 -16.81 1.75 3.29
N ALA A 154 -15.50 2.00 3.32
CA ALA A 154 -14.74 2.12 4.57
C ALA A 154 -15.20 3.33 5.40
N VAL A 155 -15.42 4.49 4.76
CA VAL A 155 -15.96 5.69 5.41
C VAL A 155 -17.35 5.44 5.98
N GLU A 156 -18.24 4.80 5.23
CA GLU A 156 -19.58 4.46 5.69
C GLU A 156 -19.56 3.51 6.90
N GLN A 157 -18.68 2.50 6.88
CA GLN A 157 -18.51 1.59 8.01
C GLN A 157 -17.99 2.32 9.25
N TYR A 158 -16.98 3.18 9.08
CA TYR A 158 -16.43 3.99 10.16
C TYR A 158 -17.52 4.87 10.82
N LEU A 159 -18.31 5.59 10.02
CA LEU A 159 -19.37 6.46 10.55
C LEU A 159 -20.41 5.67 11.36
N LYS A 160 -20.78 4.48 10.89
CA LYS A 160 -21.68 3.56 11.62
C LYS A 160 -21.08 3.11 12.95
N MET A 161 -19.79 2.77 12.97
CA MET A 161 -19.08 2.37 14.19
C MET A 161 -19.06 3.52 15.21
N GLN A 162 -18.79 4.75 14.76
CA GLN A 162 -18.77 5.92 15.64
C GLN A 162 -20.16 6.25 16.20
N GLU A 163 -21.22 6.12 15.40
CA GLU A 163 -22.58 6.28 15.89
C GLU A 163 -22.93 5.25 16.97
N ASN A 164 -22.55 3.98 16.78
CA ASN A 164 -22.79 2.93 17.75
C ASN A 164 -22.01 3.14 19.05
N LYS A 165 -20.77 3.65 18.98
CA LYS A 165 -19.99 4.02 20.18
C LYS A 165 -20.69 5.12 20.99
N ARG A 166 -21.10 6.22 20.33
CA ARG A 166 -21.85 7.32 20.98
C ARG A 166 -23.17 6.84 21.62
N LYS A 167 -23.89 5.93 20.96
CA LYS A 167 -25.13 5.32 21.52
C LYS A 167 -24.87 4.43 22.73
N LYS A 168 -23.71 3.77 22.81
CA LYS A 168 -23.32 2.96 23.98
C LYS A 168 -22.91 3.85 25.15
N GLU A 169 -22.15 4.89 24.90
CA GLU A 169 -21.71 5.86 25.91
C GLU A 169 -22.89 6.61 26.54
N SER A 170 -23.86 7.05 25.72
CA SER A 170 -25.08 7.69 26.24
C SER A 170 -25.91 6.77 27.13
N LYS A 171 -25.98 5.47 26.84
CA LYS A 171 -26.66 4.47 27.68
C LYS A 171 -25.89 4.06 28.94
N ALA A 172 -24.57 4.30 28.97
CA ALA A 172 -23.73 3.97 30.12
C ALA A 172 -23.72 5.09 31.18
N ASN A 173 -24.14 6.29 30.80
CA ASN A 173 -24.20 7.47 31.67
C ASN A 173 -25.62 7.75 32.21
N GLU A 174 -26.58 6.86 31.95
CA GLU A 174 -27.98 6.90 32.41
C GLU A 174 -28.23 5.75 33.40
#